data_AF-A0A2S9FW08-F1
#
_entry.id   AF-A0A2S9FW08-F1
#
_cell.length_a   1.000
_cell.length_b   1.000
_cell.length_c   1.000
_cell.angle_alpha   90.00
_cell.angle_beta   90.00
_cell.angle_gamma   90.00
#
_symmetry.space_group_name_H-M   'P 1'
#
loop_
_entity.id
_entity.type
_entity.pdbx_description
1 polymer ?
#
loop_
_entity_poly.entity_id
_entity_poly.type
_entity_poly.pdbx_seq_one_letter_code
_entity_poly.pdbx_strand_id
1 'polypeptide(L)'
;GEIVDRFHHVADQCDAVLVVGSDYTEVAAPSELSVNARIAANLGAPVVLAVKAKGRAPEQIAQVVEVCVDEIAAQHAYTAAVVAN
;
A
#
# COMPACT_ATOMS: atom_id res chain seq x y z
N GLY A 1 3.16 -11.45 -16.79
CA GLY A 1 2.94 -10.59 -15.61
C GLY A 1 2.75 -9.19 -16.11
N GLU A 2 1.57 -8.87 -16.64
CA GLU A 2 1.37 -7.64 -17.42
C GLU A 2 1.66 -6.35 -16.63
N ILE A 3 1.38 -6.33 -15.32
CA ILE A 3 1.64 -5.16 -14.47
C ILE A 3 3.14 -4.94 -14.22
N VAL A 4 3.93 -6.01 -14.09
CA VAL A 4 5.39 -5.94 -13.87
C VAL A 4 6.06 -5.39 -15.13
N ASP A 5 5.66 -5.91 -16.29
CA ASP A 5 6.20 -5.47 -17.58
C ASP A 5 5.89 -3.99 -17.85
N ARG A 6 4.65 -3.57 -17.57
CA ARG A 6 4.24 -2.15 -17.68
C ARG A 6 4.97 -1.26 -16.67
N PHE A 7 5.19 -1.74 -15.44
CA PHE A 7 5.96 -1.00 -14.45
C PHE A 7 7.40 -0.74 -14.91
N HIS A 8 8.10 -1.77 -15.39
CA HIS A 8 9.47 -1.61 -15.89
C HIS A 8 9.55 -0.66 -17.08
N HIS A 9 8.58 -0.71 -18.00
CA HIS A 9 8.55 0.24 -19.12
C HIS A 9 8.48 1.71 -18.69
N VAL A 10 7.73 2.00 -17.62
CA VAL A 10 7.68 3.35 -17.04
C VAL A 10 8.96 3.67 -16.25
N ALA A 11 9.45 2.71 -15.47
CA ALA A 11 10.66 2.87 -14.65
C ALA A 11 11.90 3.16 -15.52
N ASP A 12 12.02 2.55 -16.70
CA ASP A 12 13.12 2.81 -17.64
C ASP A 12 13.16 4.27 -18.16
N GLN A 13 12.07 5.03 -17.99
CA GLN A 13 11.93 6.40 -18.48
C GLN A 13 11.91 7.45 -17.35
N CYS A 14 12.07 7.05 -16.09
CA CYS A 14 11.87 7.93 -14.93
C CYS A 14 12.96 7.69 -13.87
N ASP A 15 13.41 8.76 -13.19
CA ASP A 15 14.31 8.64 -12.04
C ASP A 15 13.63 8.00 -10.82
N ALA A 16 12.30 8.09 -10.75
CA ALA A 16 11.48 7.48 -9.71
C ALA A 16 10.05 7.24 -10.21
N VAL A 17 9.38 6.21 -9.68
CA VAL A 17 7.99 5.88 -9.98
C VAL A 17 7.18 5.84 -8.68
N LEU A 18 6.10 6.61 -8.61
CA LEU A 18 5.11 6.53 -7.53
C LEU A 18 3.88 5.77 -8.02
N VAL A 19 3.59 4.64 -7.39
CA VAL A 19 2.37 3.87 -7.63
C VAL A 19 1.33 4.27 -6.60
N VAL A 20 0.21 4.83 -7.06
CA VAL A 20 -0.93 5.16 -6.21
C VAL A 20 -1.89 3.98 -6.22
N GLY A 21 -2.18 3.41 -5.04
CA GLY A 21 -3.17 2.35 -4.91
C GLY A 21 -4.55 2.84 -5.35
N SER A 22 -5.28 2.00 -6.09
CA SER A 22 -6.68 2.27 -6.42
C SER A 22 -7.55 2.15 -5.15
N ASP A 23 -8.63 2.94 -5.13
CA ASP A 23 -9.47 3.39 -4.00
C ASP A 23 -9.85 2.33 -2.93
N TYR A 24 -10.24 2.81 -1.74
CA TYR A 24 -10.51 2.07 -0.49
C TYR A 24 -11.98 2.15 -0.05
N THR A 25 -12.94 1.80 -0.92
CA THR A 25 -14.37 2.02 -0.63
C THR A 25 -15.34 0.85 -0.88
N GLU A 26 -14.95 -0.24 -1.54
CA GLU A 26 -15.92 -1.30 -1.89
C GLU A 26 -15.66 -2.66 -1.22
N VAL A 27 -16.51 -2.95 -0.23
CA VAL A 27 -16.55 -4.22 0.51
C VAL A 27 -17.16 -5.31 -0.37
N ALA A 28 -16.32 -6.10 -1.06
CA ALA A 28 -16.69 -7.43 -1.57
C ALA A 28 -15.49 -8.34 -1.99
N ALA A 29 -14.29 -7.79 -2.17
CA ALA A 29 -13.08 -8.52 -2.56
C ALA A 29 -12.13 -8.76 -1.34
N PRO A 30 -11.06 -9.59 -1.46
CA PRO A 30 -9.92 -9.49 -0.53
C PRO A 30 -9.56 -8.02 -0.35
N SER A 31 -9.21 -7.59 0.87
CA SER A 31 -9.06 -6.15 1.16
C SER A 31 -8.19 -5.49 0.09
N GLU A 32 -8.60 -4.30 -0.40
CA GLU A 32 -7.84 -3.59 -1.43
C GLU A 32 -6.39 -3.36 -0.99
N LEU A 33 -6.14 -3.28 0.33
CA LEU A 33 -4.82 -3.31 0.93
C LEU A 33 -4.03 -4.56 0.57
N SER A 34 -4.59 -5.75 0.75
CA SER A 34 -3.95 -7.03 0.41
C SER A 34 -3.58 -7.09 -1.07
N VAL A 35 -4.46 -6.60 -1.95
CA VAL A 35 -4.21 -6.56 -3.39
C VAL A 35 -3.04 -5.63 -3.71
N ASN A 36 -3.06 -4.41 -3.16
CA ASN A 36 -2.00 -3.43 -3.36
C ASN A 36 -0.66 -3.91 -2.77
N ALA A 37 -0.67 -4.54 -1.59
CA ALA A 37 0.53 -5.10 -0.97
C ALA A 37 1.12 -6.24 -1.81
N ARG A 38 0.30 -7.15 -2.34
CA ARG A 38 0.77 -8.19 -3.25
C ARG A 38 1.36 -7.62 -4.54
N ILE A 39 0.76 -6.57 -5.10
CA ILE A 39 1.33 -5.86 -6.26
C ILE A 39 2.68 -5.24 -5.88
N ALA A 40 2.77 -4.53 -4.76
CA ALA A 40 4.00 -3.92 -4.27
C ALA A 40 5.12 -4.95 -4.08
N ALA A 41 4.82 -6.11 -3.49
CA ALA A 41 5.76 -7.22 -3.34
C ALA A 41 6.27 -7.73 -4.70
N ASN A 42 5.37 -7.91 -5.68
CA ASN A 42 5.74 -8.34 -7.03
C ASN A 42 6.58 -7.30 -7.79
N LEU A 43 6.39 -6.01 -7.50
CA LEU A 43 7.17 -4.92 -8.08
C LEU A 43 8.48 -4.64 -7.32
N GLY A 44 8.70 -5.25 -6.16
CA GLY A 44 9.81 -4.90 -5.28
C GLY A 44 9.72 -3.48 -4.71
N ALA A 45 8.52 -2.89 -4.70
CA ALA A 45 8.30 -1.50 -4.32
C ALA A 45 7.95 -1.38 -2.81
N PRO A 46 8.60 -0.47 -2.05
CA PRO A 46 8.20 -0.18 -0.68
C PRO A 46 6.83 0.51 -0.63
N VAL A 47 6.09 0.26 0.44
CA VAL A 47 4.75 0.83 0.68
C VAL A 47 4.83 1.99 1.68
N VAL A 48 4.19 3.10 1.33
CA VAL A 48 3.88 4.19 2.27
C VAL A 48 2.40 4.11 2.61
N LEU A 49 2.09 3.79 3.87
CA LEU A 49 0.70 3.64 4.34
C LEU A 49 0.15 5.00 4.77
N ALA A 50 -0.84 5.52 4.05
CA ALA A 50 -1.60 6.70 4.46
C ALA A 50 -2.87 6.30 5.23
N VAL A 51 -3.00 6.73 6.49
CA VAL A 51 -4.14 6.43 7.35
C VAL A 51 -4.90 7.71 7.67
N LYS A 52 -6.23 7.67 7.50
CA LYS A 52 -7.11 8.77 7.92
C LYS A 52 -7.12 8.90 9.43
N ALA A 53 -6.68 10.05 9.92
CA ALA A 53 -6.57 10.43 11.33
C ALA A 53 -7.66 11.41 11.77
N LYS A 54 -8.27 12.15 10.83
CA LYS A 54 -9.30 13.15 11.15
C LYS A 54 -10.42 12.58 12.04
N GLY A 55 -10.56 13.17 13.23
CA GLY A 55 -11.60 12.82 14.20
C GLY A 55 -11.34 11.52 14.98
N ARG A 56 -10.13 10.98 14.95
CA ARG A 56 -9.71 9.80 15.71
C ARG A 56 -8.69 10.17 16.78
N ALA A 57 -8.76 9.49 17.92
CA ALA A 57 -7.73 9.57 18.95
C ALA A 57 -6.44 8.85 18.50
N PRO A 58 -5.26 9.23 19.01
CA PRO A 58 -3.99 8.60 18.65
C PRO A 58 -3.99 7.07 18.78
N GLU A 59 -4.63 6.54 19.82
CA GLU A 59 -4.70 5.10 20.09
C GLU A 59 -5.52 4.36 19.02
N GLN A 60 -6.59 5.01 18.53
CA GLN A 60 -7.41 4.46 17.44
C GLN A 60 -6.64 4.47 16.12
N ILE A 61 -5.80 5.47 15.89
CA ILE A 61 -4.93 5.53 14.70
C ILE A 61 -3.88 4.41 14.79
N ALA A 62 -3.24 4.24 15.96
CA ALA A 62 -2.24 3.20 16.17
C ALA A 62 -2.80 1.79 15.91
N GLN A 63 -4.01 1.48 16.39
CA GLN A 63 -4.67 0.20 16.13
C GLN A 63 -4.92 -0.04 14.64
N VAL A 64 -5.37 0.98 13.91
CA VAL A 64 -5.57 0.86 12.45
C VAL A 64 -4.24 0.64 11.73
N VAL A 65 -3.20 1.37 12.14
CA VAL A 65 -1.85 1.21 11.58
C VAL A 65 -1.32 -0.20 11.81
N GLU A 66 -1.46 -0.75 13.02
CA GLU A 66 -1.02 -2.11 13.35
C GLU A 66 -1.67 -3.15 12.44
N VAL A 67 -3.00 -3.13 12.32
CA VAL A 67 -3.75 -4.03 11.43
C VAL A 67 -3.30 -3.90 9.98
N CYS A 68 -3.12 -2.68 9.48
CA CYS A 68 -2.69 -2.46 8.10
C CYS A 68 -1.25 -2.92 7.85
N VAL A 69 -0.34 -2.70 8.80
CA VAL A 69 1.06 -3.14 8.68
C VAL A 69 1.14 -4.66 8.66
N ASP A 70 0.37 -5.33 9.52
CA ASP A 70 0.29 -6.80 9.54
C ASP A 70 -0.24 -7.35 8.22
N GLU A 71 -1.27 -6.73 7.63
CA GLU A 71 -1.81 -7.13 6.33
C GLU A 71 -0.79 -6.94 5.20
N ILE A 72 -0.04 -5.83 5.19
CA ILE A 72 1.04 -5.60 4.20
C ILE A 72 2.11 -6.69 4.33
N ALA A 73 2.52 -6.99 5.57
CA ALA A 73 3.54 -8.00 5.86
C ALA A 73 3.07 -9.41 5.47
N ALA A 74 1.79 -9.73 5.64
CA ALA A 74 1.19 -10.99 5.23
C ALA A 74 1.28 -11.24 3.72
N GLN A 75 1.41 -10.18 2.90
CA GLN A 75 1.63 -10.26 1.46
C GLN A 75 3.10 -10.16 1.06
N HIS A 76 4.03 -10.22 2.02
CA HIS A 76 5.48 -10.08 1.84
C HIS A 76 5.93 -8.72 1.28
N ALA A 77 5.11 -7.67 1.44
CA ALA A 77 5.50 -6.31 1.11
C ALA A 77 6.19 -5.61 2.29
N TYR A 78 6.99 -4.60 1.99
CA TYR A 78 7.74 -3.82 2.98
C TYR A 78 7.08 -2.46 3.20
N THR A 79 6.67 -2.17 4.44
CA THR A 79 6.18 -0.84 4.83
C THR A 79 7.36 0.07 5.19
N ALA A 80 7.63 1.08 4.36
CA ALA A 80 8.72 2.03 4.58
C ALA A 80 8.32 3.20 5.51
N ALA A 81 7.06 3.60 5.48
CA ALA A 81 6.56 4.70 6.31
C ALA A 81 5.04 4.61 6.52
N VAL A 82 4.58 5.29 7.57
CA VAL A 82 3.17 5.51 7.87
C VAL A 82 2.92 7.02 7.99
N VAL A 83 1.88 7.50 7.33
CA VAL A 83 1.43 8.90 7.36
C VAL A 83 0.02 8.96 7.90
N ALA A 84 -0.18 9.68 9.00
CA ALA A 84 -1.49 10.01 9.54
C ALA A 84 -1.99 11.33 8.91
N ASN A 85 -3.11 11.31 8.19
CA ASN A 85 -3.67 12.44 7.43
C ASN A 85 -5.06 12.87 7.94
#